data_AF-A0A3P1ZYI5-F1
#
_entry.id   AF-A0A3P1ZYI5-F1
#
_cell.length_a   1.000
_cell.length_b   1.000
_cell.length_c   1.000
_cell.angle_alpha   90.00
_cell.angle_beta   90.00
_cell.angle_gamma   90.00
#
_symmetry.space_group_name_H-M   'P 1'
#
loop_
_entity.id
_entity.type
_entity.pdbx_description
1 polymer ?
#
loop_
_entity_poly.entity_id
_entity_poly.type
_entity_poly.pdbx_seq_one_letter_code
_entity_poly.pdbx_strand_id
1 'polypeptide(L)' 'MILQACASFSISTHCFRHEAKRIDDNAGVAELLLALTRAQCNWGFALCFLFLRNVKGCGWNHKRVYRI' A
#
# COMPACT_ATOMS: atom_id res chain seq x y z
N MET A 1 17.84 16.82 7.38
CA MET A 1 18.35 17.65 6.27
C MET A 1 17.25 18.33 5.42
N ILE A 2 16.01 18.47 5.89
CA ILE A 2 14.93 19.11 5.09
C ILE A 2 14.71 20.57 5.50
N LEU A 3 14.90 20.90 6.79
CA LEU A 3 14.70 22.24 7.34
C LEU A 3 15.67 23.29 6.76
N GLN A 4 16.95 22.95 6.59
CA GLN A 4 17.97 23.86 6.07
C GLN A 4 17.66 24.32 4.64
N ALA A 5 17.23 23.40 3.77
CA ALA A 5 16.90 23.71 2.38
C ALA A 5 15.64 24.59 2.29
N CYS A 6 14.59 24.30 3.07
CA CYS A 6 13.39 25.12 3.12
C CYS A 6 13.66 26.57 3.59
N ALA A 7 14.59 26.75 4.54
CA ALA A 7 15.01 28.07 5.01
C ALA A 7 15.76 28.88 3.95
N SER A 8 16.61 28.23 3.15
CA SER A 8 17.37 28.91 2.07
C SER A 8 16.49 29.34 0.90
N PHE A 9 15.42 28.61 0.59
CA PHE A 9 14.54 28.89 -0.55
C PHE A 9 13.23 29.61 -0.19
N SER A 10 13.02 29.99 1.08
CA SER A 10 11.75 30.58 1.57
C SER A 10 10.52 29.75 1.20
N ILE A 11 10.67 28.42 1.19
CA ILE A 11 9.58 27.48 0.88
C ILE A 11 9.04 26.96 2.20
N SER A 12 7.72 26.99 2.36
CA SER A 12 7.06 26.47 3.56
C SER A 12 7.37 24.98 3.75
N THR A 13 7.90 24.62 4.92
CA THR A 13 8.18 23.23 5.32
C THR A 13 6.95 22.34 5.28
N HIS A 14 5.75 22.95 5.27
CA HIS A 14 4.48 22.27 5.13
C HIS A 14 4.33 21.51 3.80
N CYS A 15 5.04 21.93 2.74
CA CYS A 15 5.01 21.26 1.43
C CYS A 15 5.69 19.88 1.45
N PHE A 16 6.58 19.62 2.40
CA PHE A 16 7.26 18.32 2.55
C PHE A 16 6.45 17.29 3.34
N ARG A 17 5.31 17.69 3.90
CA ARG A 17 4.38 16.77 4.57
C ARG A 17 3.50 16.05 3.55
N HIS A 18 4.12 15.48 2.52
CA HIS A 18 3.46 14.52 1.66
C HIS A 18 3.60 13.15 2.30
N GLU A 19 2.91 12.94 3.43
CA GLU A 19 2.59 11.57 3.84
C GLU A 19 1.78 10.99 2.69
N ALA A 20 2.33 9.98 2.02
CA ALA A 20 1.62 9.30 0.95
C ALA A 20 0.35 8.72 1.57
N LYS A 21 -0.78 9.40 1.38
CA LYS A 21 -2.13 9.06 1.88
C LYS A 21 -2.60 7.65 1.47
N ARG A 22 -1.76 6.93 0.71
CA ARG A 22 -1.92 5.58 0.16
C ARG A 22 -1.12 4.49 0.90
N ILE A 23 -0.22 4.84 1.84
CA ILE A 23 0.52 3.85 2.63
C ILE A 23 -0.43 3.05 3.52
N ASP A 24 -1.41 3.71 4.12
CA ASP A 24 -2.39 3.07 5.02
C ASP A 24 -3.25 2.03 4.27
N ASP A 25 -3.74 2.41 3.09
CA ASP A 25 -4.49 1.54 2.17
C ASP A 25 -3.65 0.33 1.70
N ASN A 26 -2.35 0.53 1.46
CA ASN A 26 -1.43 -0.56 1.12
C ASN A 26 -1.16 -1.49 2.32
N ALA A 27 -1.03 -0.95 3.53
CA ALA A 27 -0.78 -1.74 4.74
C ALA A 27 -1.95 -2.70 5.01
N GLY A 28 -3.20 -2.21 4.87
CA GLY A 28 -4.39 -3.05 4.99
C GLY A 28 -4.46 -4.17 3.95
N VAL A 29 -4.04 -3.91 2.71
CA VAL A 29 -3.94 -4.93 1.63
C VAL A 29 -2.89 -5.99 2.00
N ALA A 30 -1.72 -5.55 2.47
CA ALA A 30 -0.61 -6.44 2.82
C ALA A 30 -1.00 -7.37 3.98
N GLU A 31 -1.59 -6.83 5.04
CA GLU A 31 -2.08 -7.64 6.16
C GLU A 31 -3.15 -8.64 5.71
N LEU A 32 -4.09 -8.22 4.86
CA LEU A 32 -5.11 -9.11 4.32
C LEU A 32 -4.53 -10.27 3.53
N LEU A 33 -3.54 -9.99 2.67
CA LEU A 33 -2.84 -11.03 1.92
C LEU A 33 -2.08 -11.97 2.85
N LEU A 34 -1.38 -11.44 3.86
CA LEU A 34 -0.64 -12.23 4.84
C LEU A 34 -1.57 -13.14 5.65
N ALA A 35 -2.70 -12.62 6.12
CA ALA A 35 -3.71 -13.40 6.82
C ALA A 35 -4.30 -14.50 5.93
N LEU A 36 -4.61 -14.19 4.66
CA LEU A 36 -5.12 -15.16 3.69
C LEU A 36 -4.11 -16.26 3.38
N THR A 37 -2.84 -15.89 3.21
CA THR A 37 -1.76 -16.85 2.90
C THR A 37 -1.50 -17.77 4.09
N ARG A 38 -1.62 -17.25 5.32
CA ARG A 38 -1.54 -18.07 6.55
C ARG A 38 -2.75 -19.00 6.70
N ALA A 39 -3.95 -18.54 6.38
CA ALA A 39 -5.18 -19.34 6.49
C ALA A 39 -5.30 -20.40 5.38
N GLN A 40 -4.85 -20.08 4.16
CA GLN A 40 -4.92 -20.92 2.97
C GLN A 40 -3.52 -21.15 2.40
N CYS A 41 -2.70 -21.88 3.15
CA CYS A 41 -1.29 -22.15 2.82
C CYS A 41 -1.10 -22.92 1.50
N ASN A 42 -2.17 -23.54 0.98
CA ASN A 42 -2.16 -24.27 -0.29
C ASN A 42 -2.55 -23.40 -1.50
N TRP A 43 -2.90 -22.13 -1.29
CA TRP A 43 -3.28 -21.21 -2.36
C TRP A 43 -2.06 -20.39 -2.82
N GLY A 44 -1.79 -20.41 -4.12
CA GLY A 44 -0.82 -19.51 -4.72
C GLY A 44 -1.32 -18.06 -4.75
N PHE A 45 -0.40 -17.11 -4.97
CA PHE A 45 -0.71 -15.67 -5.02
C PHE A 45 -1.88 -15.31 -5.94
N ALA A 46 -1.97 -15.95 -7.12
CA ALA A 46 -3.05 -15.70 -8.07
C ALA A 46 -4.45 -16.03 -7.50
N LEU A 47 -4.56 -17.11 -6.72
CA LEU A 47 -5.80 -17.52 -6.07
C LEU A 47 -6.16 -16.56 -4.92
N CYS A 48 -5.18 -16.14 -4.13
CA CYS A 48 -5.39 -15.11 -3.09
C CYS A 48 -5.87 -13.79 -3.70
N PHE A 49 -5.27 -13.35 -4.81
CA PHE A 49 -5.69 -12.14 -5.53
C PHE A 49 -7.11 -12.27 -6.12
N LEU A 50 -7.42 -13.41 -6.76
CA LEU A 50 -8.76 -13.70 -7.28
C LEU A 50 -9.82 -13.72 -6.17
N PHE A 51 -9.49 -14.26 -4.99
CA PHE A 51 -10.40 -14.27 -3.84
C PHE A 51 -10.68 -12.84 -3.35
N LEU A 52 -9.64 -12.01 -3.20
CA LEU A 52 -9.81 -10.60 -2.79
C LEU A 52 -10.63 -9.80 -3.81
N ARG A 53 -10.50 -10.11 -5.10
CA ARG A 53 -11.28 -9.45 -6.16
C ARG A 53 -12.73 -9.93 -6.21
N ASN A 54 -12.98 -11.23 -6.10
CA ASN A 54 -14.32 -11.81 -6.27
C ASN A 54 -15.15 -11.79 -4.98
N VAL A 55 -14.54 -12.06 -3.82
CA VAL A 55 -15.25 -12.18 -2.54
C VAL A 55 -15.30 -10.86 -1.80
N LYS A 56 -14.15 -10.17 -1.69
CA LYS A 56 -14.10 -8.84 -1.06
C LYS A 56 -14.52 -7.71 -2.01
N GLY A 57 -14.65 -7.97 -3.31
CA GLY A 57 -15.01 -6.95 -4.30
C GLY A 57 -13.95 -5.85 -4.47
N CYS A 58 -12.72 -6.11 -4.03
CA CYS A 58 -11.66 -5.10 -4.08
C CYS A 58 -11.13 -4.97 -5.51
N GLY A 59 -11.39 -3.82 -6.16
CA GLY A 59 -10.89 -3.46 -7.49
C GLY A 59 -9.40 -3.10 -7.52
N TRP A 60 -8.54 -3.79 -6.77
CA TRP A 60 -7.12 -3.48 -6.71
C TRP A 60 -6.40 -3.84 -7.99
N ASN A 61 -5.47 -2.98 -8.41
CA ASN A 61 -4.67 -3.23 -9.60
C ASN A 61 -3.65 -4.34 -9.32
N HIS A 62 -3.66 -5.40 -10.12
CA HIS A 62 -2.75 -6.55 -9.97
C HIS A 62 -1.27 -6.12 -9.87
N LYS A 63 -0.84 -5.17 -10.73
CA LYS A 63 0.55 -4.66 -10.68
C LYS A 63 0.87 -3.90 -9.39
N ARG A 64 -0.14 -3.27 -8.76
CA ARG A 64 0.04 -2.58 -7.47
C ARG A 64 0.17 -3.60 -6.35
N VAL A 65 -0.68 -4.61 -6.33
CA VAL A 65 -0.66 -5.66 -5.29
C VAL A 65 0.64 -6.47 -5.33
N TYR A 66 1.18 -6.74 -6.53
CA TYR A 66 2.48 -7.41 -6.66
C TYR A 66 3.68 -6.56 -6.17
N ARG A 67 3.52 -5.24 -6.07
CA ARG A 67 4.56 -4.32 -5.59
C ARG A 67 4.50 -4.06 -4.08
N ILE A 68 3.41 -4.47 -3.43
CA ILE A 68 3.22 -4.40 -1.97
C ILE A 68 3.85 -5.65 -1.39
#